data_AF-A0A956IIB4-F1
#
_entry.id   AF-A0A956IIB4-F1
#
_cell.length_a   1.000
_cell.length_b   1.000
_cell.length_c   1.000
_cell.angle_alpha   90.00
_cell.angle_beta   90.00
_cell.angle_gamma   90.00
#
_symmetry.space_group_name_H-M   'P 1'
#
loop_
_entity.id
_entity.type
_entity.pdbx_description
1 polymer ?
#
loop_
_entity_poly.entity_id
_entity_poly.type
_entity_poly.pdbx_seq_one_letter_code
_entity_poly.pdbx_strand_id
1 'polypeptide(L)'
;MGRRGLGARLGAFGAVLTATLVLAASCAKDRFDEEALEVEKPVYEPSAESTEEACSDGMDNDGDGWIDCVDLDCQPGPPVQLQACLPDGMPEDTDDRCSDGIDNDENGFTDCQDFDCDFSARCPKENTAELCSDGVSNDSDPYVDCDDFDCSDFCP
;
A
#
# COMPACT_ATOMS: atom_id res chain seq x y z
N MET A 1 18.59 10.46 80.50
CA MET A 1 18.16 9.10 80.89
C MET A 1 16.71 9.15 81.34
N GLY A 2 15.84 8.40 80.65
CA GLY A 2 14.55 7.97 81.15
C GLY A 2 13.41 8.97 80.99
N ARG A 3 12.17 8.55 80.81
CA ARG A 3 11.62 7.20 80.66
C ARG A 3 10.21 7.39 80.11
N ARG A 4 9.88 6.60 79.08
CA ARG A 4 8.65 5.82 78.93
C ARG A 4 7.38 6.37 79.59
N GLY A 5 6.42 6.72 78.74
CA GLY A 5 5.14 6.02 78.59
C GLY A 5 4.07 6.27 79.66
N LEU A 6 2.90 6.72 79.20
CA LEU A 6 1.56 6.14 79.39
C LEU A 6 0.52 7.26 79.28
N GLY A 7 -0.66 6.93 78.77
CA GLY A 7 -1.87 7.66 79.11
C GLY A 7 -2.66 8.13 77.90
N ALA A 8 -3.59 7.28 77.49
CA ALA A 8 -4.74 7.64 76.69
C ALA A 8 -5.49 8.83 77.31
N ARG A 9 -6.11 9.67 76.47
CA ARG A 9 -7.56 9.86 76.46
C ARG A 9 -8.00 10.87 75.40
N LEU A 10 -9.05 10.44 74.69
CA LEU A 10 -10.15 11.16 74.07
C LEU A 10 -10.08 12.69 74.04
N GLY A 11 -10.28 13.24 72.85
CA GLY A 11 -10.54 14.67 72.65
C GLY A 11 -10.93 15.01 71.22
N ALA A 12 -12.16 14.66 70.87
CA ALA A 12 -13.06 15.33 69.93
C ALA A 12 -12.55 16.51 69.05
N PHE A 13 -12.79 16.33 67.75
CA PHE A 13 -13.26 17.31 66.74
C PHE A 13 -12.46 18.62 66.52
N GLY A 14 -11.87 18.71 65.33
CA GLY A 14 -11.38 19.97 64.78
C GLY A 14 -10.88 19.76 63.36
N ALA A 15 -11.80 19.77 62.39
CA ALA A 15 -11.48 19.74 60.97
C ALA A 15 -10.66 20.98 60.59
N VAL A 16 -9.50 20.79 59.97
CA VAL A 16 -8.88 21.83 59.14
C VAL A 16 -8.54 21.21 57.79
N LEU A 17 -9.35 21.65 56.85
CA LEU A 17 -9.35 21.41 55.42
C LEU A 17 -8.04 21.90 54.79
N THR A 18 -7.24 21.02 54.22
CA THR A 18 -6.33 21.39 53.12
C THR A 18 -6.44 20.30 52.04
N ALA A 19 -7.46 20.44 51.20
CA ALA A 19 -7.60 19.65 50.00
C ALA A 19 -6.53 20.11 49.00
N THR A 20 -5.50 19.29 48.79
CA THR A 20 -4.61 19.42 47.63
C THR A 20 -5.41 19.09 46.39
N LEU A 21 -5.61 20.11 45.56
CA LEU A 21 -6.26 20.04 44.26
C LEU A 21 -5.40 19.20 43.31
N VAL A 22 -5.70 17.91 43.18
CA VAL A 22 -5.19 17.11 42.05
C VAL A 22 -6.10 17.44 40.87
N LEU A 23 -5.63 18.28 39.94
CA LEU A 23 -6.26 18.44 38.62
C LEU A 23 -6.11 17.10 37.87
N ALA A 24 -7.10 16.23 38.00
CA ALA A 24 -7.32 15.17 37.02
C ALA A 24 -8.03 15.82 35.83
N ALA A 25 -7.29 16.04 34.75
CA ALA A 25 -7.88 16.33 33.44
C ALA A 25 -8.70 15.09 33.05
N SER A 26 -10.02 15.18 33.22
CA SER A 26 -10.95 14.18 32.70
C SER A 26 -11.18 14.53 31.23
N CYS A 27 -10.78 13.66 30.30
CA CYS A 27 -11.26 13.76 28.92
C CYS A 27 -12.78 13.64 28.97
N ALA A 28 -13.46 14.73 28.61
CA ALA A 28 -14.88 14.73 28.37
C ALA A 28 -15.18 13.65 27.33
N LYS A 29 -16.07 12.71 27.68
CA LYS A 29 -16.71 11.86 26.69
C LYS A 29 -17.67 12.75 25.93
N ASP A 30 -17.22 13.28 24.80
CA ASP A 30 -18.15 13.85 23.84
C ASP A 30 -19.09 12.71 23.40
N ARG A 31 -20.37 12.89 23.78
CA ARG A 31 -21.50 12.12 23.29
C ARG A 31 -21.54 12.32 21.79
N PHE A 32 -21.10 11.32 21.05
CA PHE A 32 -21.60 11.12 19.70
C PHE A 32 -22.94 10.41 19.88
N ASP A 33 -24.02 11.18 19.68
CA ASP A 33 -25.36 10.65 19.58
C ASP A 33 -25.37 9.62 18.44
N GLU A 34 -25.76 8.39 18.78
CA GLU A 34 -25.89 7.27 17.86
C GLU A 34 -27.07 7.50 16.91
N GLU A 35 -26.91 8.40 15.96
CA GLU A 35 -27.66 8.33 14.72
C GLU A 35 -27.03 7.20 13.91
N ALA A 36 -27.54 5.99 14.12
CA ALA A 36 -27.21 4.83 13.33
C ALA A 36 -27.54 5.15 11.86
N LEU A 37 -26.52 5.53 11.09
CA LEU A 37 -26.53 5.30 9.66
C LEU A 37 -26.56 3.78 9.53
N GLU A 38 -27.77 3.24 9.34
CA GLU A 38 -27.94 1.92 8.78
C GLU A 38 -27.24 1.96 7.43
N VAL A 39 -25.94 1.65 7.42
CA VAL A 39 -25.25 1.29 6.20
C VAL A 39 -25.95 0.01 5.79
N GLU A 40 -26.93 0.13 4.88
CA GLU A 40 -27.31 -0.98 4.03
C GLU A 40 -25.99 -1.58 3.57
N LYS A 41 -25.75 -2.80 4.04
CA LYS A 41 -24.52 -3.58 3.84
C LYS A 41 -24.02 -3.25 2.44
N PRO A 42 -22.78 -2.78 2.22
CA PRO A 42 -22.32 -2.55 0.86
C PRO A 42 -22.48 -3.90 0.17
N VAL A 43 -23.45 -3.95 -0.75
CA VAL A 43 -23.50 -5.02 -1.72
C VAL A 43 -22.24 -4.76 -2.50
N TYR A 44 -21.23 -5.60 -2.28
CA TYR A 44 -20.14 -5.74 -3.22
C TYR A 44 -20.83 -6.20 -4.50
N GLU A 45 -21.25 -5.22 -5.32
CA GLU A 45 -21.48 -5.44 -6.73
C GLU A 45 -20.15 -6.01 -7.21
N PRO A 46 -20.09 -7.29 -7.63
CA PRO A 46 -18.83 -7.84 -8.12
C PRO A 46 -18.38 -6.94 -9.27
N SER A 47 -17.18 -6.38 -9.16
CA SER A 47 -16.59 -5.64 -10.27
C SER A 47 -16.59 -6.54 -11.50
N ALA A 48 -16.83 -5.96 -12.67
CA ALA A 48 -16.74 -6.70 -13.92
C ALA A 48 -15.31 -7.19 -14.20
N GLU A 49 -14.34 -6.66 -13.46
CA GLU A 49 -12.92 -6.94 -13.54
C GLU A 49 -12.47 -7.98 -12.48
N SER A 50 -13.33 -8.41 -11.54
CA SER A 50 -12.93 -9.31 -10.44
C SER A 50 -12.94 -10.83 -10.77
N THR A 51 -12.62 -11.25 -12.01
CA THR A 51 -12.60 -12.68 -12.40
C THR A 51 -11.30 -13.06 -13.08
N GLU A 52 -10.91 -14.34 -13.03
CA GLU A 52 -9.66 -14.81 -13.62
C GLU A 52 -9.56 -14.44 -15.10
N GLU A 53 -10.66 -14.59 -15.83
CA GLU A 53 -10.72 -14.27 -17.25
C GLU A 53 -10.69 -12.76 -17.51
N ALA A 54 -11.28 -11.94 -16.62
CA ALA A 54 -11.29 -10.49 -16.78
C ALA A 54 -9.94 -9.85 -16.40
N CYS A 55 -9.22 -10.47 -15.46
CA CYS A 55 -7.90 -10.05 -14.97
C CYS A 55 -6.73 -10.45 -15.87
N SER A 56 -7.00 -10.99 -17.05
CA SER A 56 -5.95 -11.47 -17.96
C SER A 56 -6.34 -11.34 -19.43
N ASP A 57 -7.35 -10.51 -19.75
CA ASP A 57 -7.86 -10.35 -21.11
C ASP A 57 -7.37 -9.07 -21.82
N GLY A 58 -6.57 -8.24 -21.13
CA GLY A 58 -6.05 -7.00 -21.68
C GLY A 58 -7.09 -5.90 -21.80
N MET A 59 -8.22 -5.99 -21.09
CA MET A 59 -9.31 -5.02 -21.14
C MET A 59 -9.69 -4.48 -19.76
N ASP A 60 -9.96 -3.18 -19.71
CA ASP A 60 -10.63 -2.51 -18.59
C ASP A 60 -12.12 -2.90 -18.61
N ASN A 61 -12.47 -3.93 -17.85
CA ASN A 61 -13.80 -4.56 -17.90
C ASN A 61 -14.85 -3.82 -17.05
N ASP A 62 -14.44 -2.96 -16.12
CA ASP A 62 -15.34 -2.20 -15.25
C ASP A 62 -15.37 -0.68 -15.52
N GLY A 63 -14.43 -0.20 -16.34
CA GLY A 63 -14.35 1.15 -16.87
C GLY A 63 -13.68 2.16 -15.93
N ASP A 64 -12.85 1.71 -14.98
CA ASP A 64 -12.21 2.57 -13.99
C ASP A 64 -10.83 3.11 -14.45
N GLY A 65 -10.32 2.57 -15.57
CA GLY A 65 -9.08 2.97 -16.23
C GLY A 65 -7.86 2.12 -15.88
N TRP A 66 -8.00 1.13 -15.00
CA TRP A 66 -6.99 0.11 -14.75
C TRP A 66 -7.30 -1.16 -15.55
N ILE A 67 -6.29 -1.98 -15.80
CA ILE A 67 -6.40 -3.17 -16.64
C ILE A 67 -5.67 -4.32 -15.95
N ASP A 68 -6.32 -5.48 -15.93
CA ASP A 68 -5.76 -6.75 -15.47
C ASP A 68 -5.06 -6.60 -14.10
N CYS A 69 -3.84 -7.11 -13.93
CA CYS A 69 -3.18 -7.13 -12.62
C CYS A 69 -2.73 -5.78 -12.08
N VAL A 70 -2.79 -4.73 -12.90
CA VAL A 70 -2.61 -3.35 -12.44
C VAL A 70 -3.89 -2.82 -11.79
N ASP A 71 -5.04 -3.46 -12.04
CA ASP A 71 -6.31 -3.19 -11.39
C ASP A 71 -6.31 -3.64 -9.91
N LEU A 72 -6.97 -2.83 -9.08
CA LEU A 72 -7.17 -3.11 -7.67
C LEU A 72 -8.24 -4.20 -7.43
N ASP A 73 -9.20 -4.34 -8.35
CA ASP A 73 -10.24 -5.36 -8.30
C ASP A 73 -9.72 -6.75 -8.70
N CYS A 74 -8.61 -6.83 -9.42
CA CYS A 74 -7.83 -8.06 -9.65
C CYS A 74 -6.95 -8.52 -8.50
N GLN A 75 -6.70 -7.67 -7.51
CA GLN A 75 -5.76 -8.00 -6.45
C GLN A 75 -6.25 -9.20 -5.64
N PRO A 76 -5.37 -10.19 -5.36
CA PRO A 76 -5.76 -11.37 -4.60
C PRO A 76 -6.22 -10.99 -3.19
N GLY A 77 -7.50 -11.19 -2.87
CA GLY A 77 -8.09 -10.75 -1.60
C GLY A 77 -9.43 -11.41 -1.29
N PRO A 78 -9.73 -11.78 -0.03
CA PRO A 78 -10.99 -12.45 0.29
C PRO A 78 -12.19 -11.55 -0.07
N PRO A 79 -13.22 -12.08 -0.78
CA PRO A 79 -13.47 -13.50 -1.08
C PRO A 79 -12.85 -14.04 -2.39
N VAL A 80 -12.27 -13.17 -3.22
CA VAL A 80 -11.77 -13.50 -4.56
C VAL A 80 -10.29 -13.88 -4.50
N GLN A 81 -9.98 -15.16 -4.67
CA GLN A 81 -8.60 -15.62 -4.82
C GLN A 81 -8.35 -15.88 -6.29
N LEU A 82 -7.87 -14.86 -6.99
CA LEU A 82 -7.46 -14.94 -8.39
C LEU A 82 -6.01 -15.41 -8.46
N GLN A 83 -5.75 -16.28 -9.41
CA GLN A 83 -4.40 -16.74 -9.74
C GLN A 83 -3.77 -15.84 -10.81
N ALA A 84 -4.59 -15.08 -11.55
CA ALA A 84 -4.18 -14.24 -12.65
C ALA A 84 -3.00 -13.32 -12.30
N CYS A 85 -2.98 -12.80 -11.06
CA CYS A 85 -2.01 -11.80 -10.61
C CYS A 85 -1.03 -12.32 -9.55
N LEU A 86 -0.81 -13.63 -9.54
CA LEU A 86 0.16 -14.26 -8.65
C LEU A 86 1.39 -14.72 -9.45
N PRO A 87 2.61 -14.49 -8.93
CA PRO A 87 3.81 -14.96 -9.58
C PRO A 87 3.81 -16.49 -9.67
N ASP A 88 4.31 -17.02 -10.79
CA ASP A 88 4.40 -18.46 -11.05
C ASP A 88 5.82 -19.01 -10.85
N GLY A 89 6.80 -18.15 -10.56
CA GLY A 89 8.20 -18.46 -10.33
C GLY A 89 8.95 -18.82 -11.61
N MET A 90 8.42 -18.43 -12.77
CA MET A 90 9.01 -18.67 -14.09
C MET A 90 9.65 -17.40 -14.63
N PRO A 91 10.65 -17.52 -15.54
CA PRO A 91 11.31 -16.36 -16.11
C PRO A 91 10.35 -15.37 -16.78
N GLU A 92 10.66 -14.09 -16.63
CA GLU A 92 9.96 -12.97 -17.25
C GLU A 92 10.53 -12.70 -18.65
N ASP A 93 10.54 -13.71 -19.51
CA ASP A 93 11.26 -13.68 -20.81
C ASP A 93 10.33 -13.77 -22.04
N THR A 94 9.05 -13.45 -21.85
CA THR A 94 8.03 -13.52 -22.90
C THR A 94 7.25 -12.22 -23.03
N ASP A 95 6.81 -11.90 -24.26
CA ASP A 95 6.01 -10.71 -24.53
C ASP A 95 4.68 -10.64 -23.77
N ASP A 96 4.17 -11.74 -23.21
CA ASP A 96 2.98 -11.68 -22.37
C ASP A 96 3.37 -11.30 -20.93
N ARG A 97 4.41 -11.95 -20.39
CA ARG A 97 4.93 -11.70 -19.03
C ARG A 97 5.60 -10.34 -18.84
N CYS A 98 6.23 -9.80 -19.87
CA CYS A 98 6.86 -8.48 -19.82
C CYS A 98 5.85 -7.31 -19.92
N SER A 99 4.57 -7.59 -19.74
CA SER A 99 3.51 -6.58 -19.78
C SER A 99 2.26 -6.97 -18.98
N ASP A 100 2.37 -8.00 -18.12
CA ASP A 100 1.23 -8.50 -17.34
C ASP A 100 1.13 -7.85 -15.95
N GLY A 101 2.10 -7.02 -15.56
CA GLY A 101 2.10 -6.33 -14.27
C GLY A 101 2.55 -7.20 -13.09
N ILE A 102 3.14 -8.37 -13.35
CA ILE A 102 3.53 -9.34 -12.33
C ILE A 102 5.04 -9.58 -12.39
N ASP A 103 5.72 -9.49 -11.24
CA ASP A 103 7.09 -10.00 -11.05
C ASP A 103 7.08 -11.54 -11.10
N ASN A 104 7.12 -12.09 -12.31
CA ASN A 104 6.81 -13.51 -12.56
C ASN A 104 7.87 -14.45 -11.96
N ASP A 105 9.13 -14.03 -11.92
CA ASP A 105 10.26 -14.83 -11.44
C ASP A 105 10.67 -14.54 -9.98
N GLU A 106 9.95 -13.62 -9.33
CA GLU A 106 10.11 -13.17 -7.94
C GLU A 106 11.48 -12.55 -7.64
N ASN A 107 12.10 -11.88 -8.63
CA ASN A 107 13.40 -11.25 -8.48
C ASN A 107 13.33 -9.78 -7.98
N GLY A 108 12.12 -9.21 -7.90
CA GLY A 108 11.84 -7.86 -7.43
C GLY A 108 11.76 -6.79 -8.52
N PHE A 109 11.81 -7.19 -9.79
CA PHE A 109 11.59 -6.34 -10.95
C PHE A 109 10.30 -6.79 -11.66
N THR A 110 9.63 -5.88 -12.37
CA THR A 110 8.32 -6.16 -12.99
C THR A 110 8.25 -5.53 -14.37
N ASP A 111 7.77 -6.30 -15.32
CA ASP A 111 7.65 -5.99 -16.74
C ASP A 111 8.95 -5.41 -17.30
N CYS A 112 8.90 -4.22 -17.90
CA CYS A 112 10.05 -3.57 -18.53
C CYS A 112 11.13 -3.11 -17.54
N GLN A 113 10.88 -3.22 -16.24
CA GLN A 113 11.92 -3.01 -15.23
C GLN A 113 12.77 -4.27 -15.03
N ASP A 114 12.30 -5.44 -15.49
CA ASP A 114 13.04 -6.68 -15.44
C ASP A 114 14.07 -6.77 -16.58
N PHE A 115 15.29 -7.17 -16.23
CA PHE A 115 16.37 -7.34 -17.19
C PHE A 115 16.13 -8.53 -18.14
N ASP A 116 15.36 -9.54 -17.74
CA ASP A 116 14.98 -10.65 -18.61
C ASP A 116 13.99 -10.19 -19.72
N CYS A 117 13.33 -9.04 -19.54
CA CYS A 117 12.45 -8.39 -20.52
C CYS A 117 13.17 -7.51 -21.57
N ASP A 118 14.49 -7.40 -21.52
CA ASP A 118 15.28 -6.48 -22.37
C ASP A 118 15.05 -6.63 -23.88
N PHE A 119 14.63 -7.81 -24.34
CA PHE A 119 14.39 -8.10 -25.75
C PHE A 119 12.90 -8.26 -26.08
N SER A 120 12.00 -8.01 -25.13
CA SER A 120 10.56 -8.06 -25.38
C SER A 120 10.13 -6.95 -26.34
N ALA A 121 9.18 -7.27 -27.22
CA ALA A 121 8.57 -6.27 -28.08
C ALA A 121 7.59 -5.34 -27.33
N ARG A 122 7.25 -5.66 -26.08
CA ARG A 122 6.39 -4.84 -25.22
C ARG A 122 7.12 -3.67 -24.60
N CYS A 123 8.42 -3.82 -24.37
CA CYS A 123 9.24 -2.80 -23.79
C CYS A 123 9.81 -1.92 -24.90
N PRO A 124 9.46 -0.62 -24.92
CA PRO A 124 10.14 0.31 -25.80
C PRO A 124 11.63 0.38 -25.45
N LYS A 125 12.43 1.07 -26.27
CA LYS A 125 13.86 1.21 -26.02
C LYS A 125 14.28 2.66 -26.01
N GLU A 126 14.98 3.08 -24.95
CA GLU A 126 15.61 4.38 -24.83
C GLU A 126 17.05 4.33 -25.38
N ASN A 127 17.20 4.09 -26.69
CA ASN A 127 18.52 3.87 -27.30
C ASN A 127 18.78 4.77 -28.52
N THR A 128 18.31 6.01 -28.45
CA THR A 128 18.58 7.04 -29.46
C THR A 128 18.98 8.33 -28.78
N ALA A 129 19.74 9.18 -29.47
CA ALA A 129 20.17 10.47 -28.93
C ALA A 129 18.96 11.35 -28.56
N GLU A 130 17.87 11.26 -29.32
CA GLU A 130 16.65 12.01 -29.06
C GLU A 130 15.93 11.54 -27.79
N LEU A 131 15.82 10.23 -27.56
CA LEU A 131 15.15 9.67 -26.37
C LEU A 131 16.03 9.81 -25.12
N CYS A 132 17.33 9.60 -25.24
CA CYS A 132 18.30 9.72 -24.14
C CYS A 132 18.64 11.17 -23.73
N SER A 133 17.83 12.15 -24.13
CA SER A 133 18.04 13.56 -23.75
C SER A 133 16.76 14.39 -23.69
N ASP A 134 15.59 13.75 -23.67
CA ASP A 134 14.30 14.43 -23.66
C ASP A 134 13.73 14.66 -22.24
N GLY A 135 14.40 14.14 -21.21
CA GLY A 135 14.05 14.37 -19.82
C GLY A 135 12.98 13.43 -19.28
N VAL A 136 12.63 12.35 -20.00
CA VAL A 136 11.66 11.34 -19.56
C VAL A 136 12.18 9.91 -19.80
N SER A 137 11.74 8.95 -19.00
CA SER A 137 11.95 7.52 -19.29
C SER A 137 11.03 7.12 -20.44
N ASN A 138 11.61 6.55 -21.50
CA ASN A 138 10.90 6.17 -22.71
C ASN A 138 10.71 4.66 -22.86
N ASP A 139 11.31 3.84 -22.00
CA ASP A 139 11.22 2.38 -21.99
C ASP A 139 10.51 1.80 -20.75
N SER A 140 9.91 2.67 -19.93
CA SER A 140 9.05 2.31 -18.79
C SER A 140 9.81 1.72 -17.59
N ASP A 141 11.10 2.02 -17.50
CA ASP A 141 11.90 1.78 -16.30
C ASP A 141 12.03 3.06 -15.44
N PRO A 142 12.67 3.02 -14.25
CA PRO A 142 12.78 4.19 -13.37
C PRO A 142 13.95 5.13 -13.73
N TYR A 143 14.77 4.79 -14.72
CA TYR A 143 15.94 5.54 -15.15
C TYR A 143 15.57 6.49 -16.30
N VAL A 144 16.30 7.60 -16.40
CA VAL A 144 15.96 8.69 -17.34
C VAL A 144 17.24 9.21 -17.98
N ASP A 145 17.24 9.33 -19.30
CA ASP A 145 18.33 9.88 -20.09
C ASP A 145 19.69 9.25 -19.69
N CYS A 146 20.66 10.07 -19.28
CA CYS A 146 22.00 9.61 -18.93
C CYS A 146 22.13 8.89 -17.59
N ASP A 147 21.07 8.84 -16.80
CA ASP A 147 21.02 7.97 -15.64
C ASP A 147 20.57 6.54 -16.03
N ASP A 148 20.17 6.32 -17.29
CA ASP A 148 19.81 5.05 -17.90
C ASP A 148 21.03 4.31 -18.50
N PHE A 149 21.08 2.99 -18.30
CA PHE A 149 22.10 2.12 -18.86
C PHE A 149 21.94 1.91 -20.38
N ASP A 150 20.72 1.90 -20.89
CA ASP A 150 20.40 1.78 -22.32
C ASP A 150 20.91 3.02 -23.10
N CYS A 151 21.07 4.16 -22.41
CA CYS A 151 21.62 5.40 -22.95
C CYS A 151 23.15 5.53 -22.90
N SER A 152 23.87 4.48 -22.48
CA SER A 152 25.32 4.53 -22.29
C SER A 152 26.14 4.96 -23.52
N ASP A 153 25.64 4.71 -24.74
CA ASP A 153 26.28 5.12 -26.00
C ASP A 153 25.92 6.55 -26.45
N PHE A 154 24.90 7.17 -25.84
CA PHE A 154 24.34 8.47 -26.26
C PHE A 154 24.68 9.61 -25.29
N CYS A 155 25.27 9.28 -24.15
CA CYS A 155 25.65 10.25 -23.13
C CYS A 155 27.12 10.71 -23.23
N PRO A 156 27.38 12.02 -23.12
CA PRO A 156 28.69 12.64 -23.34
C PRO A 156 29.72 12.47 -22.21
#